data_AF-X1IM23-F1
#
_entry.id   AF-X1IM23-F1
#
_cell.length_a   1.000
_cell.length_b   1.000
_cell.length_c   1.000
_cell.angle_alpha   90.00
_cell.angle_beta   90.00
_cell.angle_gamma   90.00
#
_symmetry.space_group_name_H-M   'P 1'
#
loop_
_entity.id
_entity.type
_entity.pdbx_description
1 polymer ?
#
loop_
_entity_poly.entity_id
_entity_poly.type
_entity_poly.pdbx_seq_one_letter_code
_entity_poly.pdbx_strand_id
1 'polypeptide(L)' 'MRYDLGDGAFDGFREAVAIGARSGCPVHLSHYATNATTTHGQAAKLLQIVDEARASGIDLTFDSYPWDAGCTSLHMV' A
#
# COMPACT_ATOMS: atom_id res chain seq x y z
N MET A 1 -4.44 -9.07 7.77
CA MET A 1 -4.80 -7.93 6.88
C MET A 1 -6.19 -7.44 7.25
N ARG A 2 -6.41 -6.12 7.29
CA ARG A 2 -7.67 -5.50 7.76
C ARG A 2 -8.71 -5.44 6.62
N TYR A 3 -9.01 -6.60 6.07
CA TYR A 3 -9.81 -6.74 4.84
C TYR A 3 -11.29 -6.40 5.01
N ASP A 4 -11.81 -6.38 6.22
CA ASP A 4 -13.19 -6.03 6.54
C ASP A 4 -13.45 -4.52 6.64
N LEU A 5 -12.41 -3.69 6.64
CA LEU A 5 -12.51 -2.23 6.82
C LEU A 5 -12.84 -1.44 5.55
N GLY A 6 -13.10 -2.09 4.41
CA GLY A 6 -13.29 -1.40 3.13
C GLY A 6 -12.07 -0.54 2.75
N ASP A 7 -12.29 0.74 2.45
CA ASP A 7 -11.22 1.70 2.13
C ASP A 7 -10.20 1.91 3.29
N GLY A 8 -10.55 1.51 4.52
CA GLY A 8 -9.62 1.47 5.67
C GLY A 8 -8.54 0.39 5.53
N ALA A 9 -8.70 -0.57 4.62
CA ALA A 9 -7.64 -1.51 4.27
C ALA A 9 -6.39 -0.82 3.68
N PHE A 10 -6.51 0.42 3.21
CA PHE A 10 -5.39 1.22 2.69
C PHE A 10 -4.67 2.07 3.75
N ASP A 11 -5.12 2.06 5.01
CA ASP A 11 -4.56 2.93 6.06
C ASP A 11 -3.08 2.68 6.32
N GLY A 12 -2.61 1.43 6.20
CA GLY A 12 -1.19 1.12 6.34
C GLY A 12 -0.32 1.80 5.29
N PHE A 13 -0.83 1.98 4.07
CA PHE A 13 -0.14 2.72 3.02
C PHE A 13 -0.15 4.23 3.30
N ARG A 14 -1.27 4.78 3.79
CA ARG A 14 -1.36 6.19 4.20
C ARG A 14 -0.43 6.50 5.37
N GLU A 15 -0.30 5.57 6.32
CA GLU A 15 0.62 5.67 7.44
C GLU A 15 2.08 5.68 6.96
N ALA A 16 2.46 4.78 6.04
CA ALA A 16 3.80 4.75 5.46
C ALA A 16 4.15 6.07 4.76
N VAL A 17 3.21 6.63 3.98
CA VAL A 17 3.36 7.97 3.36
C VAL A 17 3.54 9.05 4.42
N ALA A 18 2.74 9.05 5.48
CA ALA A 18 2.84 10.03 6.55
C ALA A 18 4.19 9.92 7.33
N ILE A 19 4.72 8.71 7.49
CA ILE A 19 6.06 8.49 8.06
C ILE A 19 7.13 9.06 7.14
N GLY A 20 7.06 8.80 5.83
CA GLY A 20 7.96 9.38 4.83
C GLY A 20 7.95 10.91 4.86
N ALA A 21 6.76 11.52 4.88
CA ALA A 21 6.60 12.96 4.95
C ALA A 21 7.23 13.58 6.21
N ARG A 22 7.07 12.94 7.38
CA ARG A 22 7.65 13.46 8.65
C ARG A 22 9.15 13.24 8.77
N SER A 23 9.66 12.16 8.18
CA SER A 23 11.07 11.78 8.31
C SER A 23 11.95 12.37 7.21
N GLY A 24 11.37 12.70 6.04
CA GLY A 24 12.12 13.05 4.84
C GLY A 24 12.78 11.83 4.16
N CYS A 25 12.55 10.62 4.65
CA CYS A 25 13.09 9.40 4.06
C CYS A 25 12.29 8.99 2.80
N PRO A 26 12.96 8.46 1.76
CA PRO A 26 12.27 7.78 0.66
C PRO A 26 11.43 6.60 1.16
N VAL A 27 10.29 6.37 0.50
CA VAL A 27 9.33 5.31 0.86
C VAL A 27 9.25 4.29 -0.27
N HIS A 28 9.26 3.01 0.08
CA HIS A 28 8.97 1.91 -0.83
C HIS A 28 7.79 1.10 -0.30
N LEU A 29 6.70 1.02 -1.06
CA LEU A 29 5.52 0.23 -0.70
C LEU A 29 5.62 -1.14 -1.37
N SER A 30 5.88 -2.17 -0.57
CA SER A 30 5.99 -3.54 -1.10
C SER A 30 4.63 -4.13 -1.43
N HIS A 31 4.61 -5.05 -2.42
CA HIS A 31 3.45 -5.87 -2.80
C HIS A 31 2.14 -5.07 -2.84
N TYR A 32 2.15 -3.97 -3.59
CA TYR A 32 1.09 -2.98 -3.68
C TYR A 32 -0.05 -3.50 -4.56
N ALA A 33 -1.11 -4.00 -3.91
CA ALA A 33 -2.22 -4.65 -4.59
C ALA A 33 -3.53 -4.62 -3.78
N THR A 34 -4.66 -4.79 -4.46
CA THR A 34 -6.00 -4.90 -3.85
C THR A 34 -6.39 -6.37 -3.69
N ASN A 35 -5.88 -7.03 -2.66
CA ASN A 35 -6.08 -8.47 -2.45
C ASN A 35 -7.28 -8.83 -1.57
N ALA A 36 -8.05 -7.83 -1.14
CA ALA A 36 -9.24 -8.02 -0.30
C ALA A 36 -10.50 -8.07 -1.16
N THR A 37 -11.47 -8.91 -0.81
CA THR A 37 -12.79 -8.90 -1.45
C THR A 37 -13.46 -7.52 -1.37
N THR A 38 -13.24 -6.78 -0.29
CA THR A 38 -13.81 -5.44 -0.07
C THR A 38 -13.14 -4.32 -0.86
N THR A 39 -11.88 -4.52 -1.28
CA THR A 39 -11.12 -3.54 -2.09
C THR A 39 -10.97 -3.97 -3.54
N HIS A 40 -11.56 -5.10 -3.92
CA HIS A 40 -11.53 -5.60 -5.29
C HIS A 40 -12.07 -4.55 -6.27
N GLY A 41 -11.32 -4.27 -7.34
CA GLY A 41 -11.67 -3.23 -8.32
C GLY A 41 -11.34 -1.79 -7.89
N GLN A 42 -10.73 -1.59 -6.71
CA GLN A 42 -10.37 -0.26 -6.22
C GLN A 42 -8.90 0.14 -6.49
N ALA A 43 -8.22 -0.51 -7.44
CA ALA A 43 -6.82 -0.23 -7.75
C ALA A 43 -6.55 1.26 -8.06
N ALA A 44 -7.51 1.95 -8.70
CA ALA A 44 -7.40 3.38 -8.96
C ALA A 44 -7.34 4.22 -7.67
N LYS A 45 -8.15 3.91 -6.66
CA LYS A 45 -8.11 4.59 -5.35
C LYS A 45 -6.79 4.33 -4.64
N LEU A 46 -6.27 3.11 -4.77
CA LEU A 46 -4.98 2.74 -4.20
C LEU A 46 -3.87 3.57 -4.87
N LEU A 47 -3.80 3.60 -6.20
CA LEU A 47 -2.82 4.40 -6.95
C LEU A 47 -2.91 5.91 -6.68
N GLN A 48 -4.10 6.43 -6.40
CA GLN A 48 -4.26 7.84 -6.03
C GLN A 48 -3.42 8.24 -4.81
N ILE A 49 -3.19 7.33 -3.85
CA ILE A 49 -2.32 7.57 -2.69
C ILE A 49 -0.87 7.84 -3.15
N VAL A 50 -0.39 7.08 -4.15
CA VAL A 50 0.95 7.25 -4.72
C VAL A 50 1.06 8.57 -5.46
N ASP A 51 0.06 8.91 -6.27
CA ASP A 51 0.04 10.14 -7.06
C ASP A 51 0.05 11.38 -6.15
N GLU A 52 -0.80 11.39 -5.11
CA GLU A 52 -0.85 12.48 -4.13
C GLU A 52 0.46 12.59 -3.32
N ALA A 53 1.04 11.47 -2.90
CA ALA A 53 2.31 11.45 -2.18
C ALA A 53 3.45 12.03 -3.04
N ARG A 54 3.57 11.60 -4.29
CA ARG A 54 4.59 12.12 -5.22
C ARG A 54 4.36 13.60 -5.55
N ALA A 55 3.11 14.02 -5.75
CA ALA A 55 2.77 15.42 -6.01
C ALA A 55 3.11 16.34 -4.82
N SER A 56 3.10 15.82 -3.60
CA SER A 56 3.53 16.53 -2.39
C SER A 56 5.05 16.49 -2.13
N GLY A 57 5.83 15.92 -3.05
CA GLY A 57 7.30 15.91 -2.99
C GLY A 57 7.91 14.72 -2.26
N ILE A 58 7.11 13.70 -1.91
CA ILE A 58 7.63 12.47 -1.29
C ILE A 58 8.25 11.58 -2.37
N ASP A 59 9.52 11.21 -2.20
CA ASP A 59 10.18 10.19 -3.02
C ASP A 59 9.60 8.82 -2.68
N LEU A 60 8.63 8.38 -3.48
CA LEU A 60 7.87 7.15 -3.24
C LEU A 60 7.95 6.21 -4.43
N THR A 61 8.23 4.94 -4.15
CA THR A 61 8.18 3.83 -5.11
C THR A 61 7.29 2.72 -4.57
N PHE A 62 6.89 1.80 -5.44
CA PHE A 62 6.17 0.59 -5.06
C PHE A 62 6.50 -0.55 -6.01
N ASP A 63 6.28 -1.78 -5.57
CA ASP A 63 6.31 -2.97 -6.41
C ASP A 63 4.95 -3.69 -6.39
N SER A 64 4.71 -4.54 -7.38
CA SER A 64 3.57 -5.45 -7.41
C SER A 64 3.94 -6.71 -8.19
N TYR A 65 3.17 -7.77 -8.01
CA TYR A 65 3.33 -9.04 -8.72
C TYR A 65 2.12 -9.35 -9.59
N PRO A 66 2.29 -10.03 -10.73
CA PRO A 66 1.22 -10.26 -11.71
C PRO A 66 0.33 -11.47 -11.33
N TRP A 67 -0.08 -11.57 -10.07
CA TRP A 67 -0.90 -12.67 -9.54
C TRP A 67 -1.96 -12.15 -8.58
N ASP A 68 -3.14 -12.76 -8.60
CA ASP A 68 -4.24 -12.38 -7.69
C ASP A 68 -4.00 -12.84 -6.24
N ALA A 69 -3.18 -13.88 -6.06
CA ALA A 69 -2.91 -14.48 -4.77
C ALA A 69 -1.55 -14.04 -4.21
N GLY A 70 -1.55 -13.57 -2.96
CA GLY A 70 -0.33 -13.39 -2.17
C GLY A 70 0.05 -14.64 -1.40
N CYS A 71 1.33 -14.73 -0.99
CA CYS A 71 1.83 -15.79 -0.13
C CYS A 71 2.70 -15.20 0.98
N THR A 72 2.56 -15.71 2.19
CA THR A 72 3.45 -15.43 3.31
C THR A 72 3.66 -16.71 4.10
N SER A 73 4.88 -16.89 4.62
CA SER A 73 5.22 -18.01 5.48
C SER A 73 5.62 -17.46 6.85
N LEU A 74 4.96 -17.93 7.89
CA LEU A 74 5.36 -17.67 9.27
C LEU A 74 6.05 -18.92 9.81
N HIS A 75 7.33 -18.80 10.14
CA HIS A 75 8.10 -19.86 10.77
C HIS A 75 8.44 -19.44 12.19
N MET A 76 8.23 -20.32 13.16
CA MET A 76 8.88 -20.20 14.47
C MET A 76 10.15 -21.03 14.44
N VAL A 77 11.30 -20.36 14.59
CA VAL A 77 12.56 -21.00 14.97
C VAL A 77 12.65 -21.07 16.49
#